data_AF-A0A212FD64-F1
#
_entry.id   AF-A0A212FD64-F1
#
_cell.length_a   1.000
_cell.length_b   1.000
_cell.length_c   1.000
_cell.angle_alpha   90.00
_cell.angle_beta   90.00
_cell.angle_gamma   90.00
#
_symmetry.space_group_name_H-M   'P 1'
#
loop_
_entity.id
_entity.type
_entity.pdbx_description
1 polymer ?
#
loop_
_entity_poly.entity_id
_entity_poly.type
_entity_poly.pdbx_seq_one_letter_code
_entity_poly.pdbx_strand_id
1 'polypeptide(L)'
;MDKAKTTVETFFTVRNSCSDLLTNRDPNSHHMQKIMKVITLDSIHFHSPKSETLFKYIKKEDLPEDYGGLKPSLAELTEDSLEKVMNNREQLLDENLWRTKKNGTSADEGSFRKLAID
;
A
#
# COMPACT_ATOMS: atom_id res chain seq x y z
N MET A 1 -1.43 12.13 29.62
CA MET A 1 -2.88 11.89 29.50
C MET A 1 -3.43 12.49 28.21
N ASP A 2 -2.88 13.63 27.78
CA ASP A 2 -3.39 14.41 26.64
C ASP A 2 -3.31 13.70 25.29
N LYS A 3 -2.23 12.95 25.02
CA LYS A 3 -2.10 12.19 23.76
C LYS A 3 -3.22 11.16 23.57
N ALA A 4 -3.65 10.47 24.62
CA ALA A 4 -4.74 9.50 24.54
C ALA A 4 -6.08 10.19 24.28
N LYS A 5 -6.32 11.34 24.93
CA LYS A 5 -7.51 12.16 24.74
C LYS A 5 -7.58 12.70 23.30
N THR A 6 -6.48 13.24 22.79
CA THR A 6 -6.39 13.73 21.40
C THR A 6 -6.64 12.61 20.39
N THR A 7 -6.08 11.41 20.59
CA THR A 7 -6.34 10.27 19.70
C THR A 7 -7.82 9.87 19.70
N VAL A 8 -8.45 9.83 20.87
CA VAL A 8 -9.88 9.49 21.01
C VAL A 8 -10.74 10.56 20.33
N GLU A 9 -10.48 11.84 20.58
CA GLU A 9 -11.20 12.95 19.95
C GLU A 9 -11.02 12.97 18.43
N THR A 10 -9.80 12.71 17.94
CA THR A 10 -9.53 12.60 16.50
C THR A 10 -10.30 11.44 15.89
N PHE A 11 -10.31 10.27 16.54
CA PHE A 11 -11.05 9.10 16.06
C PHE A 11 -12.56 9.37 15.96
N PHE A 12 -13.17 9.93 17.01
CA PHE A 12 -14.60 10.23 16.99
C PHE A 12 -14.95 11.36 16.02
N THR A 13 -14.06 12.35 15.85
CA THR A 13 -14.24 13.43 14.87
C THR A 13 -14.21 12.88 13.45
N VAL A 14 -13.16 12.10 13.10
CA VAL A 14 -13.03 11.49 11.77
C VAL A 14 -14.16 10.49 11.50
N ARG A 15 -14.59 9.73 12.52
CA ARG A 15 -15.72 8.80 12.42
C ARG A 15 -17.04 9.52 12.14
N ASN A 16 -17.30 10.64 12.81
CA ASN A 16 -18.51 11.42 12.59
C ASN A 16 -18.47 12.19 11.27
N SER A 17 -17.30 12.67 10.85
CA SER A 17 -17.14 13.39 9.58
C SER A 17 -17.17 12.48 8.35
N CYS A 18 -16.73 11.23 8.50
CA CYS A 18 -16.64 10.23 7.43
C CYS A 18 -17.43 8.96 7.79
N SER A 19 -18.68 9.14 8.20
CA SER A 19 -19.56 8.04 8.61
C SER A 19 -19.79 7.01 7.50
N ASP A 20 -19.72 7.39 6.23
CA ASP A 20 -19.81 6.48 5.07
C ASP A 20 -18.61 5.52 4.96
N LEU A 21 -17.43 5.93 5.44
CA LEU A 21 -16.22 5.09 5.43
C LEU A 21 -16.14 4.19 6.66
N LEU A 22 -16.69 4.63 7.79
CA LEU A 22 -16.45 4.01 9.11
C LEU A 22 -17.71 3.44 9.79
N THR A 23 -18.89 3.63 9.22
CA THR A 23 -20.16 3.08 9.69
C THR A 23 -20.92 2.45 8.52
N ASN A 24 -21.69 1.39 8.79
CA ASN A 24 -22.50 0.70 7.79
C ASN A 24 -21.72 -0.06 6.68
N ARG A 25 -20.54 -0.61 7.03
CA ARG A 25 -19.81 -1.56 6.17
C ARG A 25 -20.46 -2.95 6.15
N ASP A 26 -21.71 -3.03 5.69
CA ASP A 26 -22.26 -4.33 5.30
C ASP A 26 -21.61 -4.73 3.96
N PRO A 27 -20.73 -5.75 3.95
CA PRO A 27 -20.02 -6.17 2.74
C PRO A 27 -20.97 -6.67 1.64
N ASN A 28 -22.21 -7.04 1.99
CA ASN A 28 -23.21 -7.47 1.02
C ASN A 28 -24.07 -6.33 0.47
N SER A 29 -23.97 -5.12 1.02
CA SER A 29 -24.71 -3.97 0.50
C SER A 29 -24.14 -3.49 -0.84
N HIS A 30 -25.02 -3.11 -1.78
CA HIS A 30 -24.62 -2.66 -3.12
C HIS A 30 -23.68 -1.44 -3.09
N HIS A 31 -23.91 -0.49 -2.18
CA HIS A 31 -23.05 0.67 -2.00
C HIS A 31 -21.64 0.29 -1.54
N MET A 32 -21.53 -0.61 -0.56
CA MET A 32 -20.25 -1.07 -0.05
C MET A 32 -19.50 -1.91 -1.08
N GLN A 33 -20.16 -2.80 -1.82
CA GLN A 33 -19.52 -3.54 -2.92
C GLN A 33 -18.93 -2.60 -3.98
N LYS A 34 -19.63 -1.51 -4.32
CA LYS A 34 -19.11 -0.49 -5.24
C LYS A 34 -17.87 0.18 -4.66
N ILE A 35 -17.87 0.53 -3.38
CA ILE A 35 -16.72 1.09 -2.68
C ILE A 35 -15.56 0.07 -2.63
N MET A 36 -15.81 -1.19 -2.29
CA MET A 36 -14.79 -2.24 -2.23
C MET A 36 -14.13 -2.47 -3.59
N LYS A 37 -14.92 -2.42 -4.67
CA LYS A 37 -14.42 -2.49 -6.05
C LYS A 37 -13.56 -1.28 -6.42
N VAL A 38 -13.96 -0.07 -6.02
CA VAL A 38 -13.18 1.17 -6.26
C VAL A 38 -11.90 1.20 -5.44
N ILE A 39 -11.95 0.76 -4.17
CA ILE A 39 -10.80 0.67 -3.28
C ILE A 39 -9.92 -0.55 -3.65
N THR A 40 -10.35 -1.41 -4.58
CA THR A 40 -9.66 -2.64 -5.03
C THR A 40 -9.40 -3.64 -3.90
N LEU A 41 -10.28 -3.68 -2.89
CA LEU A 41 -10.19 -4.62 -1.77
C LEU A 41 -10.22 -6.09 -2.22
N ASP A 42 -10.78 -6.38 -3.40
CA ASP A 42 -10.76 -7.70 -4.03
C ASP A 42 -9.33 -8.24 -4.28
N SER A 43 -8.32 -7.37 -4.29
CA SER A 43 -6.91 -7.76 -4.45
C SER A 43 -6.29 -8.26 -3.13
N ILE A 44 -6.93 -7.98 -1.99
CA ILE A 44 -6.43 -8.32 -0.66
C ILE A 44 -6.99 -9.68 -0.26
N HIS A 45 -6.10 -10.66 -0.12
CA HIS A 45 -6.45 -12.02 0.27
C HIS A 45 -5.97 -12.31 1.69
N PHE A 46 -6.86 -12.83 2.54
CA PHE A 46 -6.52 -13.21 3.91
C PHE A 46 -6.34 -14.72 4.00
N HIS A 47 -5.19 -15.14 4.54
CA HIS A 47 -4.86 -16.54 4.74
C HIS A 47 -4.63 -16.78 6.22
N SER A 48 -5.31 -17.78 6.78
CA SER A 48 -5.07 -18.18 8.18
C SER A 48 -3.70 -18.84 8.32
N PRO A 49 -3.06 -18.79 9.50
CA PRO A 49 -1.80 -19.50 9.73
C PRO A 49 -1.93 -20.98 9.37
N LYS A 50 -0.89 -21.54 8.72
CA LYS A 50 -0.83 -22.95 8.27
C LYS A 50 -1.88 -23.36 7.21
N SER A 51 -2.56 -22.40 6.58
CA SER A 51 -3.51 -22.67 5.50
C SER A 51 -2.79 -22.92 4.17
N GLU A 52 -3.28 -23.88 3.38
CA GLU A 52 -2.80 -24.11 2.02
C GLU A 52 -3.44 -23.17 0.98
N THR A 53 -4.39 -22.32 1.40
CA THR A 53 -5.12 -21.40 0.50
C THR A 53 -4.22 -20.38 -0.18
N LEU A 54 -3.08 -20.03 0.44
CA LEU A 54 -2.06 -19.15 -0.14
C LEU A 54 -1.46 -19.74 -1.43
N PHE A 55 -1.29 -21.07 -1.47
CA PHE A 55 -0.63 -21.75 -2.59
C PHE A 55 -1.47 -21.80 -3.87
N LYS A 56 -2.73 -21.35 -3.80
CA LYS A 56 -3.58 -21.14 -4.98
C LYS A 56 -3.16 -19.92 -5.79
N TYR A 57 -2.51 -18.95 -5.15
CA TYR A 57 -2.12 -17.67 -5.75
C TYR A 57 -0.61 -17.59 -6.01
N ILE A 58 0.20 -18.21 -5.14
CA ILE A 58 1.66 -18.16 -5.22
C ILE A 58 2.20 -19.58 -5.08
N LYS A 59 3.11 -20.01 -5.95
CA LYS A 59 3.69 -21.35 -5.88
C LYS A 59 4.63 -21.49 -4.68
N LYS A 60 4.74 -22.71 -4.13
CA LYS A 60 5.66 -23.02 -3.01
C LYS A 60 7.12 -22.75 -3.33
N GLU A 61 7.53 -22.97 -4.59
CA GLU A 61 8.88 -22.69 -5.08
C GLU A 61 9.26 -21.21 -5.03
N ASP A 62 8.28 -20.31 -4.95
CA ASP A 62 8.51 -18.88 -4.97
C ASP A 62 8.54 -18.24 -3.58
N LEU A 63 8.22 -19.00 -2.54
CA LEU A 63 7.99 -18.51 -1.19
C LEU A 63 9.12 -18.95 -0.23
N PRO A 64 9.53 -18.11 0.74
CA PRO A 64 10.49 -18.49 1.78
C PRO A 64 10.00 -19.65 2.64
N GLU A 65 10.93 -20.40 3.23
CA GLU A 65 10.63 -21.49 4.17
C GLU A 65 9.82 -21.05 5.38
N ASP A 66 10.02 -19.82 5.88
CA ASP A 66 9.27 -19.25 7.02
C ASP A 66 7.75 -19.19 6.78
N TYR A 67 7.33 -19.16 5.51
CA TYR A 67 5.93 -19.15 5.10
C TYR A 67 5.48 -20.50 4.49
N GLY A 68 6.28 -21.55 4.63
CA GLY A 68 5.99 -22.90 4.14
C GLY A 68 6.32 -23.14 2.66
N GLY A 69 7.22 -22.32 2.10
CA GLY A 69 7.75 -22.50 0.75
C GLY A 69 9.08 -23.26 0.70
N LEU A 70 9.78 -23.18 -0.44
CA LEU A 70 11.04 -23.88 -0.72
C LEU A 70 12.24 -22.94 -0.87
N LYS A 71 12.04 -21.61 -0.87
CA LYS A 71 13.15 -20.66 -0.92
C LYS A 71 13.88 -20.59 0.42
N PRO A 72 15.12 -20.07 0.42
CA PRO A 72 15.85 -19.73 1.63
C PRO A 72 15.03 -18.91 2.62
N SER A 73 15.48 -18.90 3.87
CA SER A 73 14.82 -18.14 4.93
C SER A 73 14.67 -16.67 4.56
N LEU A 74 13.66 -16.03 5.13
CA LEU A 74 13.43 -14.60 4.97
C LEU A 74 14.65 -13.78 5.43
N ALA A 75 15.38 -14.27 6.44
CA ALA A 75 16.60 -13.65 6.93
C ALA A 75 17.71 -13.65 5.85
N GLU A 76 17.98 -14.80 5.26
CA GLU A 76 18.97 -14.94 4.17
C GLU A 76 18.58 -14.11 2.94
N LEU A 77 17.30 -14.15 2.54
CA LEU A 77 16.81 -13.33 1.43
C LEU A 77 16.92 -11.83 1.71
N THR A 78 16.79 -11.41 2.98
CA THR A 78 16.97 -10.02 3.39
C THR A 78 18.43 -9.60 3.31
N GLU A 79 19.35 -10.48 3.72
CA GLU A 79 20.80 -10.25 3.59
C GLU A 79 21.22 -10.12 2.13
N ASP A 80 20.80 -11.06 1.27
CA ASP A 80 21.03 -11.00 -0.18
C ASP A 80 20.48 -9.71 -0.82
N SER A 81 19.29 -9.28 -0.37
CA SER A 81 18.66 -8.05 -0.87
C SER A 81 19.44 -6.82 -0.41
N LEU A 82 19.89 -6.82 0.85
CA LEU A 82 20.72 -5.76 1.40
C LEU A 82 22.03 -5.65 0.61
N GLU A 83 22.69 -6.78 0.34
CA GLU A 83 23.94 -6.81 -0.42
C GLU A 83 23.75 -6.21 -1.82
N LYS A 84 22.69 -6.59 -2.54
CA LYS A 84 22.37 -6.01 -3.86
C LYS A 84 22.13 -4.51 -3.80
N VAL A 85 21.46 -4.02 -2.75
CA VAL A 85 21.24 -2.58 -2.56
C VAL A 85 22.56 -1.87 -2.25
N MET A 86 23.42 -2.46 -1.42
CA MET A 86 24.73 -1.87 -1.08
C MET A 86 25.65 -1.84 -2.30
N ASN A 87 25.66 -2.89 -3.11
CA ASN A 87 26.47 -2.97 -4.33
C ASN A 87 26.01 -1.94 -5.39
N ASN A 88 24.73 -1.59 -5.42
CA ASN A 88 24.18 -0.57 -6.31
C ASN A 88 24.05 0.81 -5.67
N ARG A 89 24.57 1.00 -4.45
CA ARG A 89 24.37 2.19 -3.63
C ARG A 89 24.73 3.48 -4.36
N GLU A 90 25.86 3.50 -5.06
CA GLU A 90 26.31 4.70 -5.77
C GLU A 90 25.31 5.15 -6.84
N GLN A 91 24.76 4.20 -7.60
CA GLN A 91 23.73 4.47 -8.60
C GLN A 91 22.41 4.90 -7.95
N LEU A 92 22.03 4.24 -6.85
CA LEU A 92 20.80 4.57 -6.12
C LEU A 92 20.87 5.95 -5.44
N LEU A 93 22.06 6.44 -5.11
CA LEU A 93 22.29 7.78 -4.56
C LEU A 93 22.37 8.87 -5.63
N ASP A 94 22.52 8.50 -6.91
CA ASP A 94 22.51 9.49 -8.00
C ASP A 94 21.10 10.09 -8.14
N GLU A 95 20.97 11.38 -7.83
CA GLU A 95 19.71 12.11 -7.99
C GLU A 95 19.17 12.06 -9.42
N ASN A 96 20.04 11.90 -10.42
CA ASN A 96 19.62 11.83 -11.82
C ASN A 96 18.83 10.55 -12.13
N LEU A 97 19.01 9.46 -11.36
CA LEU A 97 18.24 8.23 -11.52
C LEU A 97 16.75 8.44 -11.21
N TRP A 98 16.44 9.35 -10.28
CA TRP A 98 15.10 9.62 -9.77
C TRP A 98 14.41 10.79 -10.49
N ARG A 99 15.11 11.45 -11.42
CA ARG A 99 14.59 12.59 -12.18
C ARG A 99 14.10 12.11 -13.55
N THR A 100 12.91 12.52 -13.92
CA THR A 100 12.43 12.38 -15.30
C THR A 100 13.28 13.24 -16.23
N LYS A 101 13.80 12.67 -17.31
CA LYS A 101 14.42 13.47 -18.38
C LYS A 101 13.37 14.44 -18.91
N LYS A 102 13.61 15.75 -18.75
CA LYS A 102 12.83 16.77 -19.44
C LYS A 102 13.21 16.71 -20.93
N ASN A 103 12.61 15.79 -21.66
CA ASN A 103 12.53 15.91 -23.10
C ASN A 103 11.60 17.11 -23.35
N GLY A 104 12.18 18.25 -23.71
CA GLY A 104 11.44 19.47 -23.91
C GLY A 104 10.41 19.31 -25.02
N THR A 105 9.13 19.20 -24.64
CA THR A 105 8.01 19.80 -25.36
C THR A 105 6.80 19.93 -24.43
N SER A 106 6.17 21.11 -24.52
CA SER A 106 4.97 21.62 -23.86
C SER A 106 4.97 21.72 -22.34
N ALA A 107 5.03 22.97 -21.88
CA ALA A 107 4.43 23.42 -20.63
C ALA A 107 2.95 23.04 -20.62
N ASP A 108 2.60 21.95 -19.95
CA ASP A 108 1.26 21.77 -19.43
C ASP A 108 1.28 22.41 -18.03
N GLU A 109 1.01 23.71 -18.00
CA GLU A 109 0.62 24.40 -16.78
C GLU A 109 -0.63 23.67 -16.26
N GLY A 110 -0.42 22.79 -15.28
CA GLY A 110 -1.50 22.10 -14.60
C GLY A 110 -2.57 23.09 -14.20
N SER A 111 -3.69 23.04 -14.91
CA SER A 111 -4.89 23.83 -14.73
C SER A 111 -5.59 23.43 -13.42
N PHE A 112 -4.94 23.67 -12.28
CA PHE A 112 -5.62 23.91 -11.03
C PHE A 112 -6.23 25.30 -11.15
N ARG A 113 -7.40 25.36 -11.77
CA ARG A 113 -8.24 26.55 -11.78
C ARG A 113 -8.42 26.97 -10.33
N LYS A 114 -7.72 28.05 -9.98
CA LYS A 114 -7.88 28.85 -8.78
C LYS A 114 -9.38 29.08 -8.62
N LEU A 115 -10.02 28.37 -7.70
CA LEU A 115 -11.41 28.59 -7.35
C LEU A 115 -11.44 29.95 -6.64
N ALA A 116 -11.71 31.02 -7.39
CA ALA A 116 -12.05 32.30 -6.81
C ALA A 116 -13.45 32.12 -6.20
N ILE A 117 -13.51 32.04 -4.88
CA ILE A 117 -14.74 32.17 -4.12
C ILE A 117 -14.98 33.68 -4.01
N ASP A 118 -16.07 34.16 -4.60
CA ASP A 118 -16.73 35.41 -4.21
C ASP A 118 -17.79 35.06 -3.15
#